data_AF-A0A0G0SZF1-F1
#
_entry.id   AF-A0A0G0SZF1-F1
#
_cell.length_a   1.000
_cell.length_b   1.000
_cell.length_c   1.000
_cell.angle_alpha   90.00
_cell.angle_beta   90.00
_cell.angle_gamma   90.00
#
_symmetry.space_group_name_H-M   'P 1'
#
loop_
_entity.id
_entity.type
_entity.pdbx_description
1 polymer ?
#
loop_
_entity_poly.entity_id
_entity_poly.type
_entity_poly.pdbx_seq_one_letter_code
_entity_poly.pdbx_strand_id
1 'polypeptide(L)'
;MSFSFVTINWINKKWPRLSIDNFRFPIIALVYLLVLVPLKWNGSIGIFQNTLWGIDKILFGTAVGSIVFLIGIWADKKVRKIKGKQLFIYQKVVFPVLALILASVVGFILTT
;
A
#
# COMPACT_ATOMS: atom_id res chain seq x y z
N MET A 1 -3.72 4.78 5.19
CA MET A 1 -3.27 6.18 5.14
C MET A 1 -1.94 6.18 4.42
N SER A 2 -1.93 6.61 3.16
CA SER A 2 -0.75 6.57 2.30
C SER A 2 0.32 7.52 2.83
N PHE A 3 1.60 7.15 2.69
CA PHE A 3 2.76 7.90 3.17
C PHE A 3 2.69 9.39 2.78
N SER A 4 2.20 9.68 1.58
CA SER A 4 1.98 11.04 1.05
C SER A 4 1.14 11.93 1.98
N PHE A 5 0.11 11.39 2.65
CA PHE A 5 -0.72 12.18 3.58
C PHE A 5 0.02 12.53 4.87
N VAL A 6 0.90 11.64 5.35
CA VAL A 6 1.73 11.90 6.53
C VAL A 6 2.77 12.97 6.21
N THR A 7 3.39 12.90 5.03
CA THR A 7 4.37 13.90 4.57
C THR A 7 3.73 15.27 4.40
N ILE A 8 2.55 15.35 3.79
CA ILE A 8 1.80 16.62 3.64
C ILE A 8 1.45 17.21 5.02
N ASN A 9 0.94 16.39 5.96
CA ASN A 9 0.62 16.86 7.31
C ASN A 9 1.85 17.30 8.11
N TRP A 10 2.99 16.61 7.93
CA TRP A 10 4.23 16.97 8.62
C TRP A 10 4.81 18.29 8.10
N ILE A 11 4.80 18.49 6.78
CA ILE A 11 5.31 19.73 6.16
C ILE A 11 4.40 20.91 6.50
N ASN A 12 3.08 20.76 6.41
CA ASN A 12 2.13 21.81 6.82
C ASN A 12 2.27 22.20 8.30
N LYS A 13 2.60 21.24 9.18
CA LYS A 13 2.83 21.51 10.60
C LYS A 13 4.15 22.23 10.88
N LYS A 14 5.20 21.94 10.09
CA LYS A 14 6.55 22.46 10.32
C LYS A 14 6.79 23.82 9.64
N TRP A 15 6.13 24.09 8.50
CA TRP A 15 6.29 25.33 7.71
C TRP A 15 4.93 25.85 7.21
N PRO A 16 4.12 26.50 8.07
CA PRO A 16 2.74 26.91 7.74
C PRO A 16 2.64 28.04 6.70
N ARG A 17 3.77 28.64 6.27
CA ARG A 17 3.80 29.71 5.24
C ARG A 17 3.86 29.21 3.80
N LEU A 18 4.11 27.92 3.59
CA LEU A 18 4.12 27.32 2.25
C LEU A 18 2.74 26.70 2.00
N SER A 19 1.89 27.39 1.24
CA SER A 19 0.60 26.85 0.78
C SER A 19 0.84 25.73 -0.26
N ILE A 20 0.95 24.49 0.24
CA ILE A 20 1.33 23.28 -0.53
C ILE A 20 0.11 22.61 -1.22
N ASP A 21 -1.07 23.23 -1.19
CA ASP A 21 -2.29 22.62 -1.76
C ASP A 21 -2.17 22.30 -3.27
N ASN A 22 -1.40 23.08 -4.04
CA ASN A 22 -1.11 22.79 -5.46
C ASN A 22 -0.02 21.73 -5.70
N PHE A 23 0.77 21.37 -4.69
CA PHE A 23 1.89 20.42 -4.82
C PHE A 23 1.54 18.97 -4.48
N ARG A 24 0.26 18.67 -4.21
CA ARG A 24 -0.20 17.30 -3.90
C ARG A 24 0.10 16.30 -5.02
N PHE A 25 -0.13 16.68 -6.27
CA PHE A 25 0.12 15.84 -7.45
C PHE A 25 1.61 15.53 -7.67
N PRO A 26 2.53 16.51 -7.71
CA PRO A 26 3.95 16.23 -7.87
C PRO A 26 4.53 15.41 -6.72
N ILE A 27 4.05 15.56 -5.48
CA ILE A 27 4.50 14.75 -4.34
C ILE A 27 4.11 13.27 -4.52
N ILE A 28 2.90 12.99 -4.99
CA ILE A 28 2.46 11.61 -5.29
C ILE A 28 3.30 11.04 -6.43
N ALA A 29 3.51 11.80 -7.50
CA ALA A 29 4.33 11.40 -8.63
C ALA A 29 5.78 11.10 -8.21
N LEU A 30 6.37 11.94 -7.34
CA LEU A 30 7.75 11.78 -6.86
C LEU A 30 7.89 10.54 -5.97
N VAL A 31 6.91 10.25 -5.10
CA VAL A 31 6.90 9.01 -4.31
C VAL A 31 6.81 7.77 -5.21
N TYR A 32 5.96 7.80 -6.24
CA TYR A 32 5.91 6.72 -7.23
C TYR A 32 7.21 6.59 -8.01
N LEU A 33 7.81 7.70 -8.42
CA LEU A 33 9.08 7.71 -9.15
C LEU A 33 10.24 7.20 -8.29
N LEU A 34 10.30 7.58 -7.01
CA LEU A 34 11.30 7.09 -6.06
C LEU A 34 11.18 5.59 -5.76
N VAL A 35 9.98 5.02 -5.92
CA VAL A 35 9.76 3.56 -5.80
C VAL A 35 10.09 2.84 -7.11
N LEU A 36 9.68 3.40 -8.25
CA LEU A 36 9.81 2.74 -9.57
C LEU A 36 11.24 2.82 -10.15
N VAL A 37 11.97 3.91 -9.92
CA VAL A 37 13.33 4.11 -10.45
C VAL A 37 14.35 3.10 -9.90
N PRO A 38 14.51 2.91 -8.57
CA PRO A 38 15.44 1.91 -8.05
C PRO A 38 14.99 0.49 -8.44
N LEU A 39 13.69 0.24 -8.57
CA LEU A 39 13.14 -1.05 -8.96
C LEU A 39 13.47 -1.42 -10.42
N LYS A 40 13.51 -0.43 -11.32
CA LYS A 40 14.00 -0.60 -12.69
C LYS A 40 15.52 -0.80 -12.74
N TRP A 41 16.26 -0.09 -11.87
CA TRP A 41 17.72 -0.20 -11.82
C TRP A 41 18.20 -1.54 -11.28
N ASN A 42 17.43 -2.15 -10.38
CA ASN A 42 17.73 -3.46 -9.80
C ASN A 42 17.43 -4.63 -10.75
N GLY A 43 17.07 -4.35 -12.02
CA GLY A 43 16.76 -5.37 -13.03
C GLY A 43 15.57 -6.28 -12.72
N SER A 44 14.84 -6.02 -11.62
CA SER A 44 13.78 -6.92 -11.14
C SER A 44 12.49 -6.85 -11.96
N ILE A 45 12.33 -5.78 -12.77
CA ILE A 45 11.20 -5.60 -13.69
C ILE A 45 11.64 -6.07 -15.08
N GLY A 46 11.04 -7.16 -15.57
CA GLY A 46 11.23 -7.64 -16.95
C GLY A 46 12.24 -8.77 -17.17
N ILE A 47 12.70 -9.48 -16.13
CA ILE A 47 13.45 -10.74 -16.32
C ILE A 47 12.46 -11.83 -16.75
N PHE A 48 12.74 -12.48 -17.87
CA PHE A 48 11.90 -13.48 -18.56
C PHE A 48 11.46 -14.67 -17.67
N GLN A 49 12.10 -14.88 -16.51
CA GLN A 49 11.81 -15.93 -15.53
C GLN A 49 10.93 -15.49 -14.34
N ASN A 50 10.59 -14.20 -14.22
CA ASN A 50 9.77 -13.66 -13.13
C ASN A 50 8.39 -13.17 -13.59
N THR A 51 7.85 -13.81 -14.63
CA THR A 51 6.51 -13.59 -15.16
C THR A 51 5.58 -14.71 -14.71
N LEU A 52 4.44 -14.35 -14.10
CA LEU A 52 3.29 -15.23 -13.94
C LEU A 52 2.34 -14.87 -15.09
N TRP A 53 2.15 -15.79 -16.03
CA TRP A 53 1.22 -15.62 -17.16
C TRP A 53 1.48 -14.37 -18.02
N GLY A 54 2.76 -14.04 -18.27
CA GLY A 54 3.14 -12.89 -19.10
C GLY A 54 3.05 -11.52 -18.39
N ILE A 55 2.64 -11.49 -17.12
CA ILE A 55 2.63 -10.31 -16.26
C ILE A 55 3.71 -10.48 -15.19
N ASP A 56 4.43 -9.39 -14.89
CA ASP A 56 5.45 -9.38 -13.84
C ASP A 56 4.84 -9.76 -12.48
N LYS A 57 5.41 -10.77 -11.81
CA LYS A 57 4.93 -11.27 -10.50
C LYS A 57 4.85 -10.17 -9.45
N ILE A 58 5.74 -9.18 -9.50
CA ILE A 58 5.79 -8.06 -8.57
C ILE A 58 4.63 -7.10 -8.85
N LEU A 59 4.33 -6.82 -10.13
CA LEU A 59 3.21 -5.94 -10.50
C LEU A 59 1.87 -6.58 -10.13
N PHE A 60 1.71 -7.87 -10.38
CA PHE A 60 0.50 -8.60 -10.00
C PHE A 60 0.35 -8.68 -8.47
N GLY A 61 1.43 -9.04 -7.75
CA GLY A 61 1.42 -9.11 -6.30
C GLY A 61 1.16 -7.76 -5.63
N THR A 62 1.69 -6.66 -6.17
CA THR A 62 1.44 -5.31 -5.65
C THR A 62 0.00 -4.85 -5.92
N ALA A 63 -0.56 -5.15 -7.10
CA ALA A 63 -1.95 -4.85 -7.42
C ALA A 63 -2.92 -5.63 -6.49
N VAL A 64 -2.75 -6.94 -6.40
CA VAL A 64 -3.59 -7.81 -5.55
C VAL A 64 -3.42 -7.46 -4.07
N GLY A 65 -2.18 -7.27 -3.61
CA GLY A 65 -1.88 -6.86 -2.23
C GLY A 65 -2.52 -5.53 -1.86
N SER A 66 -2.55 -4.57 -2.78
CA SER A 66 -3.22 -3.28 -2.57
C SER A 66 -4.74 -3.45 -2.41
N ILE A 67 -5.38 -4.27 -3.24
CA ILE A 67 -6.82 -4.56 -3.15
C ILE A 67 -7.15 -5.24 -1.81
N VAL A 68 -6.39 -6.27 -1.45
CA VAL A 68 -6.59 -7.02 -0.19
C VAL A 68 -6.39 -6.12 1.03
N PHE A 69 -5.39 -5.23 0.99
CA PHE A 69 -5.16 -4.27 2.06
C PHE A 69 -6.36 -3.31 2.25
N LEU A 70 -6.96 -2.83 1.16
CA LEU A 70 -8.17 -2.01 1.23
C LEU A 70 -9.36 -2.78 1.82
N ILE A 71 -9.52 -4.05 1.44
CA ILE A 71 -10.54 -4.94 2.01
C ILE A 71 -10.31 -5.11 3.52
N GLY A 72 -9.07 -5.30 3.97
CA GLY A 72 -8.72 -5.40 5.40
C GLY A 72 -9.09 -4.14 6.19
N ILE A 73 -8.88 -2.95 5.62
CA ILE A 73 -9.30 -1.68 6.22
C ILE A 73 -10.83 -1.56 6.26
N TRP A 74 -11.51 -1.95 5.18
CA TRP A 74 -12.97 -1.93 5.13
C TRP A 74 -13.59 -2.88 6.16
N ALA A 75 -13.01 -4.07 6.31
CA ALA A 75 -13.40 -5.05 7.32
C ALA A 75 -13.23 -4.50 8.74
N ASP A 76 -12.08 -3.89 9.07
CA ASP A 76 -11.88 -3.22 10.37
C ASP A 76 -12.95 -2.15 10.64
N LYS A 77 -13.26 -1.30 9.65
CA LYS A 77 -14.31 -0.28 9.76
C LYS A 77 -15.69 -0.88 9.98
N LYS A 78 -16.05 -1.95 9.27
CA LYS A 78 -17.34 -2.64 9.41
C LYS A 78 -17.48 -3.25 10.80
N VAL A 79 -16.43 -3.91 11.30
CA VAL A 79 -16.41 -4.50 12.64
C VAL A 79 -16.57 -3.43 13.73
N ARG A 80 -15.90 -2.28 13.59
CA ARG A 80 -16.07 -1.14 14.50
C ARG A 80 -17.48 -0.56 14.47
N LYS A 81 -18.11 -0.49 13.28
CA LYS A 81 -19.47 0.03 13.12
C LYS A 81 -20.52 -0.87 13.81
N ILE A 82 -20.29 -2.18 13.83
CA ILE A 82 -21.19 -3.16 14.49
C ILE A 82 -20.98 -3.16 16.01
N LYS A 83 -19.73 -3.08 16.49
CA LYS A 83 -19.41 -3.17 17.92
C LYS A 83 -19.46 -1.82 18.66
N GLY A 84 -19.51 -0.70 17.95
CA GLY A 84 -19.51 0.67 18.51
C GLY A 84 -18.18 1.10 19.15
N LYS A 85 -17.21 0.18 19.28
CA LYS A 85 -15.91 0.38 19.95
C LYS A 85 -14.83 -0.42 19.21
N GLN A 86 -13.58 0.04 19.32
CA GLN A 86 -12.42 -0.72 18.88
C GLN A 86 -12.24 -1.97 19.79
N LEU A 87 -12.24 -3.16 19.19
CA LEU A 87 -12.17 -4.45 19.92
C LEU A 87 -10.86 -4.60 20.69
N PHE A 88 -9.76 -4.10 20.13
CA PHE A 88 -8.44 -4.14 20.75
C PHE A 88 -7.56 -2.99 20.27
N ILE A 89 -6.56 -2.63 21.08
CA ILE A 89 -5.52 -1.66 20.72
C ILE A 89 -4.76 -2.30 19.55
N TYR A 90 -4.66 -1.60 18.40
CA TYR A 90 -4.11 -2.07 17.11
C TYR A 90 -5.04 -2.79 16.11
N GLN A 91 -6.36 -2.85 16.34
CA GLN A 91 -7.30 -3.44 15.36
C GLN A 91 -7.14 -2.90 13.92
N LYS A 92 -6.89 -1.59 13.77
CA LYS A 92 -6.67 -0.93 12.47
C LYS A 92 -5.42 -1.41 11.72
N VAL A 93 -4.48 -2.04 12.42
CA VAL A 93 -3.20 -2.53 11.85
C VAL A 93 -3.25 -4.03 11.66
N VAL A 94 -3.79 -4.75 12.64
CA VAL A 94 -3.85 -6.22 12.62
C VAL A 94 -4.73 -6.73 11.48
N PHE A 95 -5.87 -6.09 11.21
CA PHE A 95 -6.77 -6.51 10.13
C PHE A 95 -6.11 -6.41 8.73
N PRO A 96 -5.52 -5.26 8.34
CA PRO A 96 -4.82 -5.19 7.05
C PRO A 96 -3.59 -6.09 6.95
N VAL A 97 -2.83 -6.26 8.05
CA VAL A 97 -1.64 -7.14 8.06
C VAL A 97 -2.03 -8.61 7.92
N LEU A 98 -3.06 -9.06 8.65
CA LEU A 98 -3.59 -10.42 8.51
C LEU A 98 -4.10 -10.67 7.09
N ALA A 99 -4.81 -9.71 6.49
CA ALA A 99 -5.30 -9.83 5.13
C ALA A 99 -4.14 -9.99 4.13
N LEU A 100 -3.06 -9.21 4.28
CA LEU A 100 -1.85 -9.33 3.46
C LEU A 100 -1.14 -10.68 3.65
N ILE A 101 -1.00 -11.15 4.89
CA ILE A 101 -0.40 -12.46 5.17
C ILE A 101 -1.21 -13.56 4.50
N LEU A 102 -2.55 -13.54 4.63
CA LEU A 102 -3.43 -14.50 3.98
C LEU A 102 -3.30 -14.45 2.45
N ALA A 103 -3.28 -13.26 1.85
CA ALA A 103 -3.08 -13.13 0.42
C ALA A 103 -1.70 -13.61 -0.04
N SER A 104 -0.66 -13.41 0.77
CA SER A 104 0.68 -13.92 0.47
C SER A 104 0.73 -15.45 0.55
N VAL A 105 0.06 -16.06 1.54
CA VAL A 105 -0.05 -17.53 1.66
C VAL A 105 -0.83 -18.11 0.48
N VAL A 106 -1.96 -17.50 0.11
CA VAL A 106 -2.76 -17.92 -1.05
C VAL A 106 -1.96 -17.77 -2.34
N GLY A 107 -1.27 -16.65 -2.53
CA GLY A 107 -0.40 -16.42 -3.68
C GLY A 107 0.75 -17.42 -3.78
N PHE A 108 1.33 -17.80 -2.64
CA PHE A 108 2.36 -18.84 -2.57
C PHE A 108 1.81 -20.20 -3.01
N ILE A 109 0.68 -20.64 -2.45
CA ILE A 109 0.02 -21.92 -2.81
C ILE A 109 -0.34 -21.97 -4.30
N LEU A 110 -0.82 -20.87 -4.88
CA LEU A 110 -1.20 -20.81 -6.30
C LEU A 110 0.00 -20.81 -7.26
N THR A 111 1.19 -20.46 -6.77
CA THR A 111 2.43 -20.35 -7.58
C THR A 111 3.36 -21.56 -7.39
N THR A 112 3.13 -22.36 -6.35
CA THR A 112 3.89 -23.60 -6.05
C THR A 112 3.27 -24.77 -6.80
#